data_AF-A0A830H838-F1
#
_entry.id   AF-A0A830H838-F1
#
_cell.length_a   1.000
_cell.length_b   1.000
_cell.length_c   1.000
_cell.angle_alpha   90.00
_cell.angle_beta   90.00
_cell.angle_gamma   90.00
#
_symmetry.space_group_name_H-M   'P 1'
#
loop_
_entity.id
_entity.type
_entity.pdbx_description
1 polymer ?
#
loop_
_entity_poly.entity_id
_entity_poly.type
_entity_poly.pdbx_seq_one_letter_code
_entity_poly.pdbx_strand_id
1 'polypeptide(L)'
;MTTQASTHDDMAEVPTGAVLYGLAKHIKASCGTISRDFMRCKKEDMDPKACLDKGATLTRCVMDVTKTANEKAGEELNKFASCLHYYGSKFEKCRKEQAAFDEAMARA
;
A
#
# COMPACT_ATOMS: atom_id res chain seq x y z
N MET A 1 39.42 12.11 3.51
CA MET A 1 38.49 10.96 3.56
C MET A 1 37.10 11.52 3.74
N THR A 2 36.35 11.65 2.65
CA THR A 2 34.97 12.14 2.64
C THR A 2 34.05 11.00 3.04
N THR A 3 33.45 11.08 4.22
CA THR A 3 32.42 10.15 4.67
C THR A 3 31.17 10.39 3.82
N GLN A 4 30.84 9.44 2.95
CA GLN A 4 29.53 9.41 2.32
C GLN A 4 28.50 9.07 3.40
N ALA A 5 27.70 10.06 3.79
CA ALA A 5 26.44 9.80 4.46
C ALA A 5 25.53 9.08 3.46
N SER A 6 25.23 7.80 3.70
CA SER A 6 24.18 7.10 2.97
C SER A 6 22.90 7.90 3.11
N THR A 7 22.40 8.43 1.99
CA THR A 7 21.08 9.03 1.86
C THR A 7 20.02 7.97 2.15
N HIS A 8 19.67 7.79 3.42
CA HIS A 8 18.48 7.04 3.87
C HIS A 8 17.22 7.93 3.83
N ASP A 9 17.27 9.04 3.10
CA ASP A 9 16.29 10.12 3.16
C ASP A 9 15.63 10.32 1.78
N ASP A 10 14.97 9.27 1.29
CA ASP A 10 14.03 9.34 0.15
C ASP A 10 13.12 8.09 0.14
N MET A 11 12.90 7.48 1.30
CA MET A 11 11.89 6.44 1.43
C MET A 11 10.61 7.13 1.90
N ALA A 12 9.64 7.28 1.01
CA ALA A 12 8.27 7.65 1.40
C ALA A 12 7.88 6.82 2.63
N GLU A 13 7.27 7.47 3.64
CA GLU A 13 6.90 6.82 4.90
C GLU A 13 6.18 5.50 4.62
N VAL A 14 6.76 4.39 5.12
CA VAL A 14 6.22 3.05 4.86
C VAL A 14 4.85 2.95 5.54
N PRO A 15 3.76 2.69 4.79
CA PRO A 15 2.43 2.64 5.36
C PRO A 15 2.31 1.50 6.38
N THR A 16 1.60 1.77 7.48
CA THR A 16 1.29 0.74 8.47
C THR A 16 0.39 -0.35 7.88
N GLY A 17 0.34 -1.51 8.55
CA GLY A 17 -0.54 -2.61 8.13
C GLY A 17 -2.00 -2.17 7.97
N ALA A 18 -2.54 -1.37 8.89
CA ALA A 18 -3.93 -0.91 8.82
C ALA A 18 -4.19 -0.02 7.58
N VAL A 19 -3.23 0.84 7.23
CA VAL A 19 -3.29 1.65 6.00
C VAL A 19 -3.27 0.75 4.77
N LEU A 20 -2.37 -0.23 4.71
CA LEU A 20 -2.31 -1.19 3.60
C LEU A 20 -3.60 -2.01 3.46
N TYR A 21 -4.22 -2.43 4.57
CA TYR A 21 -5.52 -3.11 4.56
C TYR A 21 -6.62 -2.19 4.03
N GLY A 22 -6.65 -0.92 4.46
CA GLY A 22 -7.62 0.07 3.95
C GLY A 22 -7.47 0.30 2.45
N LEU A 23 -6.24 0.27 1.94
CA LEU A 23 -5.92 0.46 0.52
C LEU A 23 -6.07 -0.81 -0.34
N ALA A 24 -6.35 -1.98 0.23
CA ALA A 24 -6.30 -3.27 -0.47
C ALA A 24 -7.12 -3.30 -1.78
N LYS A 25 -8.31 -2.67 -1.80
CA LYS A 25 -9.15 -2.54 -2.99
C LYS A 25 -8.45 -1.74 -4.10
N HIS A 26 -7.84 -0.62 -3.77
CA HIS A 26 -7.16 0.28 -4.72
C HIS A 26 -5.81 -0.28 -5.18
N ILE A 27 -5.09 -0.96 -4.28
CA ILE A 27 -3.87 -1.71 -4.62
C ILE A 27 -4.19 -2.81 -5.63
N LYS A 28 -5.27 -3.58 -5.41
CA LYS A 28 -5.70 -4.63 -6.36
C LYS A 28 -6.02 -4.04 -7.74
N ALA A 29 -6.72 -2.90 -7.78
CA ALA A 29 -7.09 -2.24 -9.02
C ALA A 29 -5.86 -1.74 -9.80
N SER A 30 -4.90 -1.12 -9.12
CA SER A 30 -3.75 -0.45 -9.76
C SER A 30 -2.58 -1.41 -10.01
N CYS A 31 -2.29 -2.28 -9.04
CA CYS A 31 -1.08 -3.10 -9.02
C CYS A 31 -1.36 -4.59 -9.24
N GLY A 32 -2.61 -4.99 -9.53
CA GLY A 32 -3.03 -6.39 -9.57
C GLY A 32 -2.22 -7.25 -10.54
N THR A 33 -1.86 -6.74 -11.72
CA THR A 33 -1.04 -7.46 -12.70
C THR A 33 0.41 -7.62 -12.22
N ILE A 34 1.01 -6.55 -11.68
CA ILE A 34 2.37 -6.56 -11.13
C ILE A 34 2.47 -7.54 -9.95
N SER A 35 1.45 -7.55 -9.08
CA SER A 35 1.35 -8.47 -7.96
C SER A 35 1.30 -9.93 -8.42
N ARG A 36 0.51 -10.25 -9.46
CA ARG A 36 0.47 -11.61 -10.03
C ARG A 36 1.82 -12.03 -10.61
N ASP A 37 2.55 -11.14 -11.26
CA ASP A 37 3.88 -11.45 -11.80
C ASP A 37 4.91 -11.70 -10.70
N PHE A 38 4.86 -10.95 -9.60
CA PHE A 38 5.69 -11.21 -8.42
C PHE A 38 5.36 -12.57 -7.80
N MET A 39 4.07 -12.90 -7.64
CA MET A 39 3.64 -14.19 -7.10
C MET A 39 3.98 -15.36 -8.02
N ARG A 40 3.94 -15.18 -9.35
CA ARG A 40 4.39 -16.20 -10.32
C ARG A 40 5.88 -16.48 -10.16
N CYS A 41 6.70 -15.44 -10.10
CA CYS A 41 8.14 -15.58 -9.86
C CYS A 41 8.43 -16.35 -8.57
N LYS A 42 7.75 -16.02 -7.46
CA LYS A 42 7.90 -16.73 -6.18
C LYS A 42 7.47 -18.20 -6.22
N LYS A 43 6.53 -18.54 -7.10
CA LYS A 43 6.09 -19.93 -7.29
C LYS A 43 7.10 -20.74 -8.10
N GLU A 44 7.78 -20.09 -9.05
CA GLU A 44 8.80 -20.71 -9.91
C GLU A 44 10.12 -20.89 -9.17
N ASP A 45 10.52 -19.89 -8.36
CA ASP A 45 11.75 -19.89 -7.60
C ASP A 45 11.53 -19.31 -6.19
N MET A 46 11.85 -20.12 -5.18
CA MET A 46 11.71 -19.77 -3.76
C MET A 46 12.91 -18.99 -3.23
N ASP A 47 14.01 -18.83 -3.98
CA ASP A 47 15.11 -17.96 -3.60
C ASP A 47 14.58 -16.52 -3.40
N PRO A 48 14.75 -15.93 -2.19
CA PRO A 48 14.38 -14.55 -1.94
C PRO A 48 14.94 -13.54 -2.96
N LYS A 49 16.13 -13.80 -3.52
CA LYS A 49 16.84 -12.90 -4.44
C LYS A 49 16.30 -12.93 -5.87
N ALA A 50 15.77 -14.06 -6.33
CA ALA A 50 15.33 -14.26 -7.72
C ALA A 50 14.24 -13.27 -8.18
N CYS A 51 13.44 -12.75 -7.24
CA CYS A 51 12.28 -11.91 -7.53
C CYS A 51 12.41 -10.47 -7.03
N LEU A 52 13.61 -10.00 -6.65
CA LEU A 52 13.81 -8.68 -6.04
C LEU A 52 13.33 -7.53 -6.94
N ASP A 53 13.63 -7.55 -8.23
CA ASP A 53 13.22 -6.48 -9.16
C ASP A 53 11.70 -6.38 -9.31
N LYS A 54 11.03 -7.54 -9.34
CA LYS A 54 9.56 -7.61 -9.37
C LYS A 54 8.96 -7.13 -8.05
N GLY A 55 9.59 -7.49 -6.92
CA GLY A 55 9.21 -7.00 -5.59
C GLY A 55 9.34 -5.48 -5.49
N ALA A 56 10.47 -4.91 -5.91
CA ALA A 56 10.71 -3.47 -5.93
C ALA A 56 9.69 -2.73 -6.83
N THR A 57 9.34 -3.32 -7.97
CA THR A 57 8.31 -2.77 -8.87
C THR A 57 6.92 -2.81 -8.24
N LEU A 58 6.57 -3.89 -7.56
CA LEU A 58 5.31 -3.99 -6.82
C LEU A 58 5.26 -2.98 -5.67
N THR A 59 6.32 -2.88 -4.87
CA THR A 59 6.39 -1.93 -3.75
C THR A 59 6.25 -0.49 -4.23
N ARG A 60 6.92 -0.10 -5.33
CA ARG A 60 6.76 1.24 -5.93
C ARG A 60 5.31 1.52 -6.32
N CYS A 61 4.65 0.59 -7.01
CA CYS A 61 3.23 0.75 -7.36
C CYS A 61 2.34 0.94 -6.12
N VAL A 62 2.59 0.19 -5.03
CA VAL A 62 1.84 0.34 -3.77
C VAL A 62 2.11 1.70 -3.12
N MET A 63 3.36 2.20 -3.15
CA MET A 63 3.69 3.53 -2.62
C MET A 63 2.98 4.63 -3.43
N ASP A 64 2.87 4.49 -4.75
CA ASP A 64 2.16 5.45 -5.60
C ASP A 64 0.65 5.48 -5.29
N VAL A 65 0.04 4.32 -5.04
CA VAL A 65 -1.37 4.23 -4.58
C VAL A 65 -1.53 4.91 -3.22
N THR A 66 -0.59 4.67 -2.29
CA THR A 66 -0.61 5.26 -0.95
C THR A 66 -0.50 6.78 -1.02
N LYS A 67 0.42 7.30 -1.83
CA LYS A 67 0.59 8.73 -2.09
C LYS A 67 -0.68 9.34 -2.67
N THR A 68 -1.23 8.74 -3.72
CA THR A 68 -2.47 9.20 -4.36
C THR A 68 -3.63 9.24 -3.37
N ALA A 69 -3.77 8.23 -2.53
CA ALA A 69 -4.83 8.17 -1.54
C ALA A 69 -4.67 9.23 -0.44
N ASN A 70 -3.44 9.48 0.02
CA ASN A 70 -3.16 10.56 0.98
C ASN A 70 -3.47 11.95 0.40
N GLU A 71 -3.11 12.18 -0.87
CA GLU A 71 -3.37 13.46 -1.55
C GLU A 71 -4.86 13.70 -1.81
N LYS A 72 -5.61 12.65 -2.20
CA LYS A 72 -7.02 12.76 -2.58
C LYS A 72 -8.01 12.63 -1.42
N ALA A 73 -7.72 11.76 -0.46
CA ALA A 73 -8.67 11.29 0.54
C ALA A 73 -7.99 10.97 1.89
N GLY A 74 -6.94 11.73 2.26
CA GLY A 74 -6.11 11.43 3.43
C GLY A 74 -6.89 11.44 4.75
N GLU A 75 -7.89 12.31 4.90
CA GLU A 75 -8.71 12.35 6.12
C GLU A 75 -9.56 11.09 6.28
N GLU A 76 -10.25 10.68 5.21
CA GLU A 76 -11.11 9.50 5.19
C GLU A 76 -10.28 8.21 5.29
N LEU A 77 -9.12 8.16 4.62
CA LEU A 77 -8.18 7.06 4.76
C LEU A 77 -7.72 6.91 6.20
N ASN A 78 -7.36 8.00 6.88
CA ASN A 78 -6.94 7.97 8.28
C ASN A 78 -8.07 7.47 9.21
N LYS A 79 -9.31 7.91 8.99
CA LYS A 79 -10.48 7.42 9.75
C LYS A 79 -10.70 5.92 9.52
N PHE A 80 -10.64 5.48 8.27
CA PHE A 80 -10.84 4.08 7.92
C PHE A 80 -9.71 3.19 8.47
N ALA A 81 -8.45 3.58 8.27
CA ALA A 81 -7.28 2.90 8.80
C ALA A 81 -7.31 2.85 10.34
N SER A 82 -7.73 3.93 11.01
CA SER A 82 -7.88 3.93 12.47
C SER A 82 -8.95 2.95 12.95
N CYS A 83 -10.09 2.87 12.26
CA CYS A 83 -11.12 1.88 12.56
C CYS A 83 -10.59 0.44 12.36
N LEU A 84 -9.90 0.19 11.24
CA LEU A 84 -9.29 -1.11 10.97
C LEU A 84 -8.23 -1.47 12.02
N HIS A 85 -7.41 -0.51 12.45
CA HIS A 85 -6.45 -0.72 13.53
C HIS A 85 -7.16 -1.14 14.82
N TYR A 86 -8.21 -0.43 15.22
CA TYR A 86 -8.96 -0.69 16.44
C TYR A 86 -9.68 -2.05 16.44
N TYR A 87 -10.30 -2.44 15.32
CA TYR A 87 -11.06 -3.69 15.22
C TYR A 87 -10.25 -4.87 14.66
N GLY A 88 -8.92 -4.78 14.61
CA GLY A 88 -8.07 -5.89 14.14
C GLY A 88 -8.28 -6.24 12.67
N SER A 89 -8.39 -5.23 11.82
CA SER A 89 -8.60 -5.30 10.36
C SER A 89 -9.92 -5.95 9.92
N LYS A 90 -10.93 -5.95 10.80
CA LYS A 90 -12.29 -6.45 10.52
C LYS A 90 -13.11 -5.44 9.72
N PHE A 91 -13.14 -5.58 8.40
CA PHE A 91 -13.87 -4.69 7.49
C PHE A 91 -15.35 -4.53 7.83
N GLU A 92 -16.01 -5.58 8.32
CA GLU A 92 -17.42 -5.56 8.71
C GLU A 92 -17.74 -4.57 9.84
N LYS A 93 -16.73 -4.19 10.64
CA LYS A 93 -16.87 -3.18 11.70
C LYS A 93 -16.63 -1.76 11.22
N CYS A 94 -16.11 -1.59 10.00
CA CYS A 94 -15.62 -0.31 9.47
C CYS A 94 -16.25 0.07 8.12
N ARG A 95 -17.42 -0.50 7.78
CA ARG A 95 -18.06 -0.26 6.47
C ARG A 95 -18.49 1.19 6.26
N LYS A 96 -18.80 1.91 7.34
CA LYS A 96 -19.16 3.33 7.29
C LYS A 96 -17.96 4.17 6.85
N GLU A 97 -16.81 3.97 7.50
CA GLU A 97 -15.56 4.65 7.18
C GLU A 97 -15.05 4.24 5.80
N GLN A 98 -15.19 2.96 5.44
CA GLN A 98 -14.86 2.47 4.11
C GLN A 98 -15.67 3.17 3.02
N ALA A 99 -16.99 3.30 3.20
CA ALA A 99 -17.86 3.95 2.21
C ALA A 99 -17.48 5.42 2.02
N ALA A 100 -17.18 6.13 3.11
CA ALA A 100 -16.70 7.52 3.05
C ALA A 100 -15.36 7.63 2.30
N PHE A 101 -14.42 6.72 2.58
CA PHE A 101 -13.14 6.68 1.87
C PHE A 101 -13.29 6.34 0.38
N ASP A 102 -14.09 5.32 0.05
CA ASP A 102 -14.37 4.93 -1.34
C ASP A 102 -15.02 6.07 -2.12
N GLU A 103 -15.92 6.82 -1.48
CA GLU A 103 -16.56 7.99 -2.07
C GLU A 103 -15.58 9.15 -2.28
N ALA A 104 -14.73 9.47 -1.29
CA ALA A 104 -13.70 10.49 -1.43
C ALA A 104 -12.72 10.17 -2.57
N MET A 105 -12.31 8.90 -2.71
CA MET A 105 -11.45 8.44 -3.80
C MET A 105 -12.11 8.55 -5.19
N ALA A 106 -13.44 8.51 -5.28
CA ALA A 106 -14.19 8.59 -6.53
C ALA A 106 -14.54 10.02 -6.97
N ARG A 107 -14.53 10.99 -6.05
CA ARG A 107 -14.91 12.39 -6.31
C ARG A 107 -13.80 13.23 -6.96
N ALA A 108 -12.58 12.71 -7.07
CA ALA A 108 -11.36 13.46 -7.43
C ALA A 108 -10.66 12.98 -8.70
#